data_AF-A0A2V7XSX1-F1
#
_entry.id   AF-A0A2V7XSX1-F1
#
_cell.length_a   1.000
_cell.length_b   1.000
_cell.length_c   1.000
_cell.angle_alpha   90.00
_cell.angle_beta   90.00
_cell.angle_gamma   90.00
#
_symmetry.space_group_name_H-M   'P 1'
#
loop_
_entity.id
_entity.type
_entity.pdbx_description
1 polymer ?
#
loop_
_entity_poly.entity_id
_entity_poly.type
_entity_poly.pdbx_seq_one_letter_code
_entity_poly.pdbx_strand_id
1 'polypeptide(L)'
;MAMPVPAAHDFDPDLDRPRDAKTRRAAEAFGEFLEGAEPELRTFPNAEGYSEMVALTDIPFHSTCAHHFLPFFGTAHVAYLPGARVVGLSKLARVVDFYARRPQVQERMTEQVADLVQRRLAPAGVMVVVQARHLCMEARGVAKAGAMTTTTAVRGAFTDDRRRQELLGLLARPR
;
A
#
# COMPACT_ATOMS: atom_id res chain seq x y z
N MET A 1 11.72 -31.77 -10.85
CA MET A 1 12.43 -32.21 -9.63
C MET A 1 12.68 -30.97 -8.79
N ALA A 2 12.12 -30.87 -7.58
CA ALA A 2 12.38 -29.69 -6.72
C ALA A 2 13.86 -29.70 -6.33
N MET A 3 14.56 -28.57 -6.53
CA MET A 3 15.93 -28.45 -6.05
C MET A 3 15.94 -28.55 -4.53
N PRO A 4 16.94 -29.24 -3.92
CA PRO A 4 17.04 -29.30 -2.47
C PRO A 4 17.14 -27.89 -1.89
N VAL A 5 16.40 -27.63 -0.80
CA VAL A 5 16.54 -26.40 -0.04
C VAL A 5 17.93 -26.43 0.62
N PRO A 6 18.80 -25.44 0.37
CA PRO A 6 20.12 -25.39 1.01
C PRO A 6 19.98 -25.41 2.54
N ALA A 7 20.98 -25.95 3.22
CA ALA A 7 20.98 -25.94 4.67
C ALA A 7 21.18 -24.51 5.20
N ALA A 8 20.69 -24.21 6.41
CA ALA A 8 20.78 -22.87 7.00
C ALA A 8 22.23 -22.33 7.17
N HIS A 9 23.25 -23.18 7.02
CA HIS A 9 24.67 -22.79 7.02
C HIS A 9 25.18 -22.36 5.63
N ASP A 10 24.50 -22.74 4.55
CA ASP A 10 24.90 -22.43 3.16
C ASP A 10 24.58 -20.98 2.76
N PHE A 11 23.75 -20.29 3.54
CA PHE A 11 23.28 -18.92 3.27
C PHE A 11 24.13 -17.83 3.95
N ASP A 12 25.25 -18.20 4.57
CA ASP A 12 26.10 -17.25 5.30
C ASP A 12 27.43 -16.99 4.55
N PRO A 13 27.44 -16.07 3.56
CA PRO A 13 28.62 -15.83 2.72
C PRO A 13 29.73 -15.01 3.40
N ASP A 14 29.51 -14.53 4.63
CA ASP A 14 30.40 -13.63 5.35
C ASP A 14 30.62 -14.20 6.76
N LEU A 15 31.39 -15.29 6.82
CA LEU A 15 31.71 -16.05 8.03
C LEU A 15 32.41 -15.19 9.11
N ASP A 16 32.97 -14.03 8.72
CA ASP A 16 33.70 -13.12 9.60
C ASP A 16 32.78 -12.26 10.49
N ARG A 17 31.50 -12.13 10.13
CA ARG A 17 30.50 -11.48 11.00
C ARG A 17 29.79 -12.52 11.86
N PRO A 18 29.75 -12.33 13.19
CA PRO A 18 28.97 -13.17 14.08
C PRO A 18 27.50 -13.31 13.60
N ARG A 19 27.01 -14.54 13.52
CA ARG A 19 25.66 -14.89 13.02
C ARG A 19 24.53 -14.21 13.81
N ASP A 20 24.76 -13.96 15.09
CA ASP A 20 23.89 -13.20 15.99
C ASP A 20 23.75 -11.72 15.55
N ALA A 21 24.83 -11.09 15.08
CA ALA A 21 24.80 -9.71 14.60
C ALA A 21 23.96 -9.56 13.31
N LYS A 22 23.97 -10.55 12.42
CA LYS A 22 23.11 -10.55 11.22
C LYS A 22 21.65 -10.77 11.57
N THR A 23 21.39 -11.73 12.46
CA THR A 23 20.04 -12.01 12.97
C THR A 23 19.44 -10.78 13.64
N ARG A 24 20.23 -10.09 14.48
CA ARG A 24 19.81 -8.84 15.13
C ARG A 24 19.46 -7.75 14.13
N ARG A 25 20.33 -7.49 13.13
CA ARG A 25 20.04 -6.48 12.08
C ARG A 25 18.79 -6.81 11.28
N ALA A 26 18.58 -8.09 10.96
CA ALA A 26 17.36 -8.52 10.27
C ALA A 26 16.12 -8.26 11.13
N ALA A 27 16.18 -8.57 12.43
CA ALA A 27 15.09 -8.29 13.36
C ALA A 27 14.81 -6.78 13.51
N GLU A 28 15.86 -5.96 13.65
CA GLU A 28 15.75 -4.49 13.69
C GLU A 28 15.10 -3.94 12.41
N ALA A 29 15.55 -4.39 11.23
CA ALA A 29 14.96 -3.99 9.96
C ALA A 29 13.48 -4.38 9.86
N PHE A 30 13.09 -5.58 10.31
CA PHE A 30 11.67 -5.95 10.36
C PHE A 30 10.88 -5.12 11.38
N GLY A 31 11.48 -4.69 12.49
CA GLY A 31 10.88 -3.71 13.39
C GLY A 31 10.52 -2.42 12.65
N GLU A 32 11.49 -1.83 11.96
CA GLU A 32 11.29 -0.59 11.18
C GLU A 32 10.22 -0.73 10.07
N PHE A 33 10.16 -1.88 9.40
CA PHE A 33 9.19 -2.15 8.33
C PHE A 33 7.77 -2.41 8.84
N LEU A 34 7.61 -3.00 10.03
CA LEU A 34 6.33 -3.52 10.50
C LEU A 34 5.71 -2.69 11.64
N GLU A 35 6.30 -1.55 11.95
CA GLU A 35 5.79 -0.59 12.92
C GLU A 35 4.74 0.35 12.31
N GLY A 36 3.51 0.31 12.80
CA GLY A 36 2.48 1.24 12.36
C GLY A 36 1.40 1.44 13.42
N ALA A 37 1.30 2.66 13.96
CA ALA A 37 0.14 3.09 14.75
C ALA A 37 -0.96 3.62 13.82
N GLU A 38 -2.23 3.35 14.16
CA GLU A 38 -3.35 3.89 13.38
C GLU A 38 -3.31 5.42 13.42
N PRO A 39 -3.28 6.10 12.26
CA PRO A 39 -3.12 7.54 12.24
C PRO A 39 -4.44 8.21 12.63
N GLU A 40 -4.33 9.31 13.38
CA GLU A 40 -5.48 10.20 13.56
C GLU A 40 -5.84 10.88 12.22
N LEU A 41 -7.03 10.57 11.71
CA LEU A 41 -7.56 11.18 10.50
C LEU A 41 -8.17 12.56 10.83
N ARG A 42 -7.31 13.57 10.96
CA ARG A 42 -7.77 14.95 11.18
C ARG A 42 -8.59 15.45 10.00
N THR A 43 -9.82 15.87 10.29
CA THR A 43 -10.79 16.36 9.30
C THR A 43 -11.26 17.78 9.64
N PHE A 44 -11.81 18.46 8.65
CA PHE A 44 -12.29 19.85 8.74
C PHE A 44 -13.70 19.95 8.15
N PRO A 45 -14.55 20.88 8.62
CA PRO A 45 -15.83 21.16 7.96
C PRO A 45 -15.61 21.56 6.49
N ASN A 46 -16.46 21.05 5.60
CA ASN A 46 -16.49 21.47 4.20
C ASN A 46 -17.28 22.78 4.05
N ALA A 47 -16.77 23.88 4.62
CA ALA A 47 -17.49 25.14 4.74
C ALA A 47 -17.84 25.78 3.39
N GLU A 48 -17.00 25.57 2.38
CA GLU A 48 -17.17 26.11 1.03
C GLU A 48 -18.03 25.21 0.13
N GLY A 49 -18.48 24.05 0.62
CA GLY A 49 -19.33 23.13 -0.14
C GLY A 49 -18.64 22.51 -1.36
N TYR A 50 -17.32 22.31 -1.31
CA TYR A 50 -16.58 21.67 -2.39
C TYR A 50 -17.11 20.24 -2.61
N SER A 51 -17.56 19.93 -3.82
CA SER A 51 -18.29 18.68 -4.13
C SER A 51 -17.63 17.84 -5.22
N GLU A 52 -16.53 18.32 -5.79
CA GLU A 52 -15.75 17.62 -6.80
C GLU A 52 -14.73 16.64 -6.17
N MET A 53 -14.17 15.77 -7.00
CA MET A 53 -13.22 14.75 -6.55
C MET A 53 -11.94 15.38 -5.99
N VAL A 54 -11.55 14.95 -4.79
CA VAL A 54 -10.21 15.17 -4.24
C VAL A 54 -9.40 13.90 -4.44
N ALA A 55 -8.29 13.97 -5.18
CA ALA A 55 -7.40 12.84 -5.42
C ALA A 55 -5.96 13.16 -4.97
N LEU A 56 -5.39 12.28 -4.14
CA LEU A 56 -3.97 12.23 -3.84
C LEU A 56 -3.39 11.02 -4.56
N THR A 57 -2.66 11.26 -5.64
CA THR A 57 -2.02 10.23 -6.46
C THR A 57 -0.55 10.09 -6.10
N ASP A 58 0.05 8.97 -6.53
CA ASP A 58 1.49 8.74 -6.47
C ASP A 58 2.08 8.71 -5.06
N ILE A 59 1.32 8.17 -4.10
CA ILE A 59 1.79 7.95 -2.74
C ILE A 59 2.74 6.74 -2.77
N PRO A 60 4.07 6.93 -2.63
CA PRO A 60 4.99 5.80 -2.62
C PRO A 60 4.79 5.00 -1.34
N PHE A 61 4.87 3.67 -1.43
CA PHE A 61 4.82 2.81 -0.26
C PHE A 61 5.73 1.59 -0.41
N HIS A 62 6.10 1.03 0.74
CA HIS A 62 6.82 -0.23 0.86
C HIS A 62 6.09 -1.12 1.85
N SER A 63 5.97 -2.41 1.55
CA SER A 63 5.30 -3.38 2.39
C SER A 63 5.95 -4.75 2.28
N THR A 64 5.50 -5.69 3.11
CA THR A 64 6.06 -7.04 3.20
C THR A 64 5.00 -8.05 2.81
N CYS A 65 5.24 -8.88 1.80
CA CYS A 65 4.28 -9.89 1.37
C CYS A 65 4.10 -10.95 2.46
N ALA A 66 2.88 -11.14 2.95
CA ALA A 66 2.58 -12.05 4.07
C ALA A 66 2.93 -13.52 3.79
N HIS A 67 2.98 -13.93 2.53
CA HIS A 67 3.24 -15.32 2.15
C HIS A 67 4.73 -15.69 2.20
N HIS A 68 5.61 -14.72 1.99
CA HIS A 68 7.04 -14.99 1.75
C HIS A 68 7.97 -14.07 2.52
N PHE A 69 7.43 -13.07 3.24
CA PHE A 69 8.20 -12.05 3.95
C PHE A 69 9.20 -11.31 3.07
N LEU A 70 8.93 -11.25 1.76
CA LEU A 70 9.70 -10.48 0.79
C LEU A 70 9.00 -9.14 0.50
N PRO A 71 9.76 -8.06 0.24
CA PRO A 71 9.18 -6.76 -0.06
C PRO A 71 8.26 -6.76 -1.28
N PHE A 72 7.21 -5.96 -1.22
CA PHE A 72 6.52 -5.43 -2.38
C PHE A 72 6.35 -3.92 -2.20
N PHE A 73 6.43 -3.18 -3.29
CA PHE A 73 6.49 -1.72 -3.25
C PHE A 73 5.90 -1.12 -4.52
N GLY A 74 5.45 0.12 -4.43
CA GLY A 74 4.82 0.78 -5.55
C GLY A 74 4.16 2.09 -5.15
N THR A 75 3.04 2.39 -5.82
CA THR A 75 2.28 3.61 -5.60
C THR A 75 0.83 3.31 -5.24
N ALA A 76 0.29 4.07 -4.30
CA ALA A 76 -1.12 4.11 -4.00
C ALA A 76 -1.71 5.45 -4.43
N HIS A 77 -2.96 5.41 -4.84
CA HIS A 77 -3.76 6.57 -5.23
C HIS A 77 -5.04 6.52 -4.44
N VAL A 78 -5.38 7.61 -3.74
CA VAL A 78 -6.58 7.69 -2.91
C VAL A 78 -7.40 8.89 -3.35
N ALA A 79 -8.62 8.63 -3.80
CA ALA A 79 -9.59 9.64 -4.17
C ALA A 79 -10.85 9.54 -3.30
N TYR A 80 -11.48 10.67 -3.00
CA TYR A 80 -12.77 10.71 -2.35
C TYR A 80 -13.63 11.86 -2.88
N LEU A 81 -14.95 11.69 -2.75
CA LEU A 81 -15.93 12.75 -3.01
C LEU A 81 -16.38 13.34 -1.67
N PRO A 82 -16.07 14.62 -1.38
CA PRO A 82 -16.38 15.22 -0.10
C PRO A 82 -17.86 15.13 0.27
N GLY A 83 -18.12 15.00 1.57
CA GLY A 83 -19.44 15.19 2.17
C GLY A 83 -19.46 16.48 2.99
N ALA A 84 -19.93 16.39 4.23
CA ALA A 84 -19.90 17.50 5.18
C ALA A 84 -18.47 17.87 5.66
N ARG A 85 -17.47 17.02 5.38
CA ARG A 85 -16.10 17.16 5.86
C ARG A 85 -15.08 16.87 4.76
N VAL A 86 -13.91 17.46 4.92
CA VAL A 86 -12.69 17.20 4.13
C VAL A 86 -11.57 16.72 5.04
N VAL A 87 -10.61 15.98 4.49
CA VAL A 87 -9.45 15.46 5.22
C VAL A 87 -8.18 16.21 4.85
N GLY A 88 -7.27 16.40 5.81
CA GLY A 88 -5.94 16.92 5.51
C GLY A 88 -5.17 15.94 4.61
N LEU A 89 -4.62 16.41 3.49
CA LEU A 89 -4.00 15.55 2.45
C LEU A 89 -2.92 14.61 3.02
N SER A 90 -2.06 15.14 3.90
CA SER A 90 -1.01 14.33 4.56
C SER A 90 -1.54 13.21 5.45
N LYS A 91 -2.85 13.15 5.73
CA LYS A 91 -3.47 12.05 6.46
C LYS A 91 -3.81 10.88 5.55
N LEU A 92 -4.16 11.11 4.29
CA LEU A 92 -4.37 10.03 3.31
C LEU A 92 -3.08 9.23 3.10
N ALA A 93 -1.94 9.90 2.93
CA ALA A 93 -0.62 9.24 2.86
C ALA A 93 -0.31 8.40 4.11
N ARG A 94 -0.58 8.95 5.30
CA ARG A 94 -0.38 8.22 6.57
C ARG A 94 -1.28 6.98 6.70
N VAL A 95 -2.48 6.99 6.14
CA VAL A 95 -3.35 5.80 6.11
C VAL A 95 -2.75 4.70 5.24
N VAL A 96 -2.21 5.07 4.07
CA VAL A 96 -1.49 4.12 3.19
C VAL A 96 -0.30 3.52 3.95
N ASP A 97 0.55 4.36 4.56
CA ASP A 97 1.72 3.90 5.32
C ASP A 97 1.33 2.98 6.48
N PHE A 98 0.27 3.32 7.22
CA PHE A 98 -0.21 2.50 8.32
C PHE A 98 -0.59 1.08 7.87
N TYR A 99 -1.25 0.93 6.72
CA TYR A 99 -1.57 -0.40 6.20
C TYR A 99 -0.40 -1.08 5.51
N ALA A 100 0.52 -0.33 4.91
CA ALA A 100 1.71 -0.86 4.26
C ALA A 100 2.71 -1.47 5.27
N ARG A 101 2.84 -0.89 6.47
CA ARG A 101 3.82 -1.29 7.49
C ARG A 101 3.41 -2.51 8.32
N ARG A 102 3.05 -3.60 7.65
CA ARG A 102 2.77 -4.92 8.27
C ARG A 102 2.87 -6.02 7.20
N PRO A 103 2.89 -7.32 7.56
CA PRO A 103 2.73 -8.38 6.57
C PRO A 103 1.38 -8.24 5.86
N GLN A 104 1.39 -8.17 4.54
CA GLN A 104 0.24 -7.79 3.73
C GLN A 104 -0.01 -8.67 2.50
N VAL A 105 -1.25 -8.57 2.06
CA VAL A 105 -1.77 -9.00 0.77
C VAL A 105 -2.30 -7.73 0.10
N GLN A 106 -1.90 -7.44 -1.15
CA GLN A 106 -2.13 -6.14 -1.78
C GLN A 106 -3.63 -5.80 -1.88
N GLU A 107 -4.44 -6.80 -2.22
CA GLU A 107 -5.89 -6.73 -2.29
C GLU A 107 -6.47 -6.26 -0.95
N ARG A 108 -6.03 -6.88 0.14
CA ARG A 108 -6.45 -6.54 1.50
C ARG A 108 -6.03 -5.12 1.87
N MET A 109 -4.79 -4.74 1.58
CA MET A 109 -4.29 -3.38 1.84
C MET A 109 -5.17 -2.33 1.14
N THR A 110 -5.56 -2.61 -0.11
CA THR A 110 -6.38 -1.71 -0.93
C THR A 110 -7.75 -1.49 -0.31
N GLU A 111 -8.43 -2.58 0.11
CA GLU A 111 -9.72 -2.51 0.80
C GLU A 111 -9.62 -1.79 2.15
N GLN A 112 -8.58 -2.09 2.93
CA GLN A 112 -8.36 -1.52 4.24
C GLN A 112 -8.19 0.01 4.21
N VAL A 113 -7.43 0.52 3.25
CA VAL A 113 -7.27 1.97 3.03
C VAL A 113 -8.63 2.59 2.69
N ALA A 114 -9.37 2.01 1.73
CA ALA A 114 -10.67 2.53 1.31
C ALA A 114 -11.66 2.57 2.47
N ASP A 115 -11.71 1.49 3.25
CA ASP A 115 -12.61 1.36 4.38
C ASP A 115 -12.30 2.32 5.52
N LEU A 116 -11.02 2.53 5.85
CA LEU A 116 -10.66 3.45 6.92
C LEU A 116 -11.01 4.90 6.54
N VAL A 117 -10.75 5.30 5.29
CA VAL A 117 -11.16 6.61 4.79
C VAL A 117 -12.69 6.73 4.82
N GLN A 118 -13.42 5.72 4.31
CA GLN A 118 -14.89 5.73 4.31
C GLN A 118 -15.47 5.85 5.72
N ARG A 119 -14.97 5.06 6.68
CA ARG A 119 -15.49 5.06 8.06
C ARG A 119 -15.18 6.36 8.81
N ARG A 120 -13.98 6.92 8.65
CA ARG A 120 -13.51 8.07 9.44
C ARG A 120 -13.92 9.42 8.85
N LEU A 121 -14.00 9.52 7.53
CA LEU A 121 -14.37 10.76 6.84
C LEU A 121 -15.85 10.80 6.46
N ALA A 122 -16.52 9.65 6.32
CA ALA A 122 -17.87 9.52 5.78
C ALA A 122 -18.11 10.34 4.49
N PRO A 123 -17.21 10.23 3.47
CA PRO A 123 -17.40 10.91 2.20
C PRO A 123 -18.55 10.27 1.41
N ALA A 124 -19.01 10.96 0.36
CA ALA A 124 -20.00 10.42 -0.57
C ALA A 124 -19.47 9.18 -1.32
N GLY A 125 -18.15 9.08 -1.48
CA GLY A 125 -17.49 7.86 -1.97
C GLY A 125 -15.98 7.93 -1.80
N VAL A 126 -15.34 6.76 -1.89
CA VAL A 126 -13.88 6.59 -1.89
C VAL A 126 -13.49 5.66 -3.03
N MET A 127 -12.36 5.93 -3.67
CA MET A 127 -11.70 5.01 -4.58
C MET A 127 -10.21 4.95 -4.24
N VAL A 128 -9.68 3.73 -4.15
CA VAL A 128 -8.26 3.46 -3.93
C VAL A 128 -7.76 2.61 -5.07
N VAL A 129 -6.60 2.98 -5.63
CA VAL A 129 -5.87 2.19 -6.61
C VAL A 129 -4.47 1.95 -6.07
N VAL A 130 -4.00 0.70 -6.08
CA VAL A 130 -2.64 0.34 -5.70
C VAL A 130 -1.98 -0.37 -6.86
N GLN A 131 -0.78 0.10 -7.24
CA GLN A 131 0.04 -0.48 -8.29
C GLN A 131 1.40 -0.83 -7.69
N ALA A 132 1.74 -2.12 -7.64
CA ALA A 132 2.95 -2.57 -6.97
C ALA A 132 3.66 -3.72 -7.69
N ARG A 133 4.98 -3.77 -7.46
CA ARG A 133 5.88 -4.86 -7.85
C ARG A 133 6.18 -5.72 -6.64
N HIS A 134 6.27 -7.03 -6.85
CA HIS A 134 6.38 -8.02 -5.78
C HIS A 134 7.68 -8.82 -5.91
N LEU A 135 8.63 -8.64 -4.98
CA LEU A 135 9.90 -9.39 -5.05
C LEU A 135 9.72 -10.90 -4.88
N CYS A 136 8.62 -11.33 -4.26
CA CYS A 136 8.27 -12.76 -4.19
C CYS A 136 7.98 -13.39 -5.56
N MET A 137 7.64 -12.58 -6.58
CA MET A 137 7.46 -13.00 -7.96
C MET A 137 8.67 -12.66 -8.85
N GLU A 138 9.35 -11.55 -8.56
CA GLU A 138 10.45 -11.07 -9.40
C GLU A 138 11.78 -11.76 -9.11
N ALA A 139 12.12 -11.97 -7.84
CA ALA A 139 13.45 -12.41 -7.43
C ALA A 139 13.57 -13.92 -7.24
N ARG A 140 12.45 -14.66 -7.28
CA ARG A 140 12.43 -16.12 -7.07
C ARG A 140 11.28 -16.79 -7.81
N GLY A 141 11.30 -18.12 -7.86
CA GLY A 141 10.22 -18.93 -8.41
C GLY A 141 10.00 -18.61 -9.90
N VAL A 142 8.85 -18.01 -10.22
CA VAL A 142 8.45 -17.67 -11.60
C VAL A 142 9.30 -16.57 -12.25
N ALA A 143 10.05 -15.80 -11.46
CA ALA A 143 11.05 -14.82 -11.89
C ALA A 143 10.56 -13.84 -12.97
N LYS A 144 9.45 -13.14 -12.70
CA LYS A 144 8.83 -12.18 -13.64
C LYS A 144 9.20 -10.74 -13.30
N ALA A 145 10.44 -10.37 -13.57
CA ALA A 145 10.96 -9.03 -13.31
C ALA A 145 10.11 -7.93 -13.97
N GLY A 146 9.77 -6.89 -13.21
CA GLY A 146 9.00 -5.75 -13.69
C GLY A 146 7.49 -5.97 -13.78
N ALA A 147 6.98 -7.16 -13.44
CA ALA A 147 5.55 -7.42 -13.43
C ALA A 147 4.83 -6.52 -12.41
N MET A 148 3.82 -5.80 -12.89
CA MET A 148 3.03 -4.87 -12.08
C MET A 148 1.68 -5.49 -11.73
N THR A 149 1.32 -5.45 -10.45
CA THR A 149 -0.01 -5.84 -9.97
C THR A 149 -0.82 -4.60 -9.65
N THR A 150 -2.02 -4.47 -10.23
CA THR A 150 -2.95 -3.37 -9.95
C THR A 150 -4.17 -3.90 -9.21
N THR A 151 -4.54 -3.25 -8.11
CA THR A 151 -5.75 -3.55 -7.33
C THR A 151 -6.57 -2.28 -7.13
N THR A 152 -7.89 -2.41 -7.07
CA THR A 152 -8.80 -1.28 -6.87
C THR A 152 -9.85 -1.60 -5.81
N ALA A 153 -10.18 -0.64 -4.96
CA ALA A 153 -11.31 -0.70 -4.05
C ALA A 153 -12.17 0.55 -4.20
N VAL A 154 -13.49 0.39 -4.28
CA VAL A 154 -14.46 1.48 -4.41
C VAL A 154 -15.51 1.42 -3.32
N ARG A 155 -16.00 2.58 -2.88
CA ARG A 155 -17.10 2.77 -1.92
C ARG A 155 -17.99 3.92 -2.37
N GLY A 156 -19.28 3.84 -2.04
CA GLY A 156 -20.25 4.92 -2.27
C GLY A 156 -20.32 5.33 -3.75
N ALA A 157 -20.24 6.64 -4.01
CA ALA A 157 -20.41 7.22 -5.33
C ALA A 157 -19.43 6.70 -6.42
N PHE A 158 -18.27 6.14 -6.06
CA PHE A 158 -17.35 5.53 -7.05
C PHE A 158 -17.77 4.13 -7.53
N THR A 159 -18.88 3.59 -7.03
CA THR A 159 -19.52 2.40 -7.62
C THR A 159 -20.07 2.70 -9.03
N ASP A 160 -20.37 3.97 -9.31
CA ASP A 160 -20.69 4.49 -10.65
C ASP A 160 -19.44 4.44 -11.56
N ASP A 161 -19.56 3.76 -12.70
CA ASP A 161 -18.46 3.56 -13.64
C ASP A 161 -17.93 4.88 -14.23
N ARG A 162 -18.77 5.89 -14.44
CA ARG A 162 -18.32 7.16 -15.02
C ARG A 162 -17.30 7.87 -14.12
N ARG A 163 -17.59 7.91 -12.81
CA ARG A 163 -16.68 8.50 -11.81
C ARG A 163 -15.40 7.69 -11.65
N ARG A 164 -15.51 6.36 -11.78
CA ARG A 164 -14.34 5.47 -11.79
C ARG A 164 -13.41 5.77 -12.96
N GLN A 165 -13.97 5.95 -14.15
CA GLN A 165 -13.19 6.24 -15.36
C GLN A 165 -12.48 7.59 -15.29
N GLU A 166 -13.05 8.59 -14.59
CA GLU A 166 -12.39 9.87 -14.38
C GLU A 166 -11.04 9.70 -13.65
N LEU A 167 -11.03 8.98 -12.52
CA LEU A 167 -9.78 8.72 -11.80
C LEU A 167 -8.83 7.85 -12.62
N LEU A 168 -9.30 6.77 -13.24
CA LEU A 168 -8.46 5.91 -14.06
C LEU A 168 -7.83 6.68 -15.24
N GLY A 169 -8.57 7.63 -15.83
CA GLY A 169 -8.06 8.52 -16.86
C GLY A 169 -6.97 9.47 -16.37
N LEU A 170 -7.04 9.96 -15.11
CA LEU A 170 -5.95 10.72 -14.50
C LEU A 170 -4.69 9.88 -14.34
N LEU A 171 -4.84 8.61 -13.93
CA LEU A 171 -3.72 7.69 -13.71
C LEU A 171 -3.08 7.16 -15.00
N ALA A 172 -3.81 7.17 -16.12
CA ALA A 172 -3.34 6.71 -17.42
C ALA A 172 -2.36 7.68 -18.12
N ARG A 173 -2.15 8.88 -17.57
CA ARG A 173 -1.25 9.88 -18.17
C ARG A 173 0.21 9.39 -18.08
N PRO A 174 0.95 9.37 -19.20
CA PRO A 174 2.37 9.03 -19.17
C PRO A 174 3.12 10.03 -18.28
N ARG A 175 4.01 9.50 -17.45
CA ARG A 175 4.88 10.27 -16.56
C ARG A 175 6.27 10.38 -17.16
#